data_AF-A0A3S8ZTI7-F1
#
_entry.id   AF-A0A3S8ZTI7-F1
#
_cell.length_a   1.000
_cell.length_b   1.000
_cell.length_c   1.000
_cell.angle_alpha   90.00
_cell.angle_beta   90.00
_cell.angle_gamma   90.00
#
_symmetry.space_group_name_H-M   'P 1'
#
loop_
_entity.id
_entity.type
_entity.pdbx_description
1 polymer ?
#
loop_
_entity_poly.entity_id
_entity_poly.type
_entity_poly.pdbx_seq_one_letter_code
_entity_poly.pdbx_strand_id
1 'polypeptide(L)'
;MKCMLIFSFMLSGFVCAEPAVGVFAYLPYYPNFSINKPPKAIEMLFFTKSKLKQPITLSFFRTVDRETFDPACCIEVVDLNQVAVNELLKKYAADTDFIDLIKGIKGYQFVYRAQVFGVGGNKTQKLLLINGASQFAMPAVEMQIKTDMIMHNPLVSSPVSVKLVANFKKGNIWREFYSFTVGGVKNDFSVPLQTGG
;
A
#
# COMPACT_ATOMS: atom_id res chain seq x y z
N MET A 1 -10.05 -13.19 19.81
CA MET A 1 -9.28 -14.43 19.56
C MET A 1 -8.73 -14.91 20.87
N LYS A 2 -9.16 -16.09 21.33
CA LYS A 2 -8.67 -16.72 22.57
C LYS A 2 -7.41 -17.53 22.25
N CYS A 3 -6.25 -17.11 22.74
CA CYS A 3 -5.08 -17.99 22.84
C CYS A 3 -5.32 -18.94 24.03
N MET A 4 -5.53 -20.21 23.74
CA MET A 4 -5.63 -21.27 24.74
C MET A 4 -4.22 -21.70 25.13
N LEU A 5 -3.89 -21.54 26.42
CA LEU A 5 -2.61 -21.90 27.02
C LEU A 5 -2.52 -23.41 27.24
N ILE A 6 -1.61 -24.08 26.54
CA ILE A 6 -1.10 -25.39 26.94
C ILE A 6 0.37 -25.19 27.28
N PHE A 7 0.70 -25.45 28.55
CA PHE A 7 2.02 -25.33 29.11
C PHE A 7 2.81 -26.60 28.77
N SER A 8 3.72 -26.53 27.81
CA SER A 8 4.85 -27.46 27.71
C SER A 8 6.08 -26.75 27.15
N PHE A 9 7.16 -26.91 27.91
CA PHE A 9 8.50 -26.37 27.72
C PHE A 9 9.10 -26.86 26.39
N MET A 10 9.02 -26.03 25.36
CA MET A 10 9.89 -26.02 24.19
C MET A 10 10.10 -24.54 23.87
N LEU A 11 11.35 -24.08 23.80
CA LEU A 11 11.73 -22.74 23.32
C LEU A 11 11.34 -22.57 21.84
N SER A 12 10.04 -22.52 21.59
CA SER A 12 9.45 -22.09 20.33
C SER A 12 9.31 -20.59 20.49
N GLY A 13 10.36 -19.84 20.15
CA GLY A 13 10.23 -18.40 20.00
C GLY A 13 9.04 -18.16 19.08
N PHE A 14 7.98 -17.54 19.59
CA PHE A 14 6.90 -17.03 18.77
C PHE A 14 7.51 -15.94 17.90
N VAL A 15 8.06 -16.32 16.75
CA VAL A 15 8.38 -15.37 15.69
C VAL A 15 7.03 -14.96 15.12
N CYS A 16 6.40 -13.96 15.74
CA CYS A 16 5.33 -13.22 15.10
C CYS A 16 5.89 -12.74 13.76
N ALA A 17 5.30 -13.21 12.66
CA ALA A 17 5.72 -12.79 11.33
C ALA A 17 5.66 -11.25 11.26
N GLU A 18 6.72 -10.64 10.72
CA GLU A 18 6.78 -9.21 10.53
C GLU A 18 5.64 -8.76 9.59
N PRO A 19 4.91 -7.67 9.92
CA PRO A 19 3.84 -7.20 9.07
C PRO A 19 4.38 -6.78 7.70
N ALA A 20 3.69 -7.18 6.63
CA ALA A 20 4.03 -6.73 5.29
C ALA A 20 3.84 -5.21 5.18
N VAL A 21 4.83 -4.56 4.56
CA VAL A 21 4.81 -3.12 4.25
C VAL A 21 5.07 -2.91 2.77
N GLY A 22 4.57 -1.81 2.23
CA GLY A 22 4.71 -1.54 0.81
C GLY A 22 4.03 -0.27 0.33
N VAL A 23 3.77 -0.25 -0.97
CA VAL A 23 3.02 0.80 -1.66
C VAL A 23 1.78 0.17 -2.26
N PHE A 24 0.62 0.70 -1.91
CA PHE A 24 -0.64 0.40 -2.59
C PHE A 24 -0.84 1.40 -3.72
N ALA A 25 -1.14 0.93 -4.93
CA ALA A 25 -1.50 1.76 -6.06
C ALA A 25 -2.92 1.47 -6.54
N TYR A 26 -3.67 2.53 -6.78
CA TYR A 26 -4.98 2.52 -7.42
C TYR A 26 -4.84 3.14 -8.81
N LEU A 27 -5.15 2.35 -9.84
CA LEU A 27 -4.83 2.66 -11.23
C LEU A 27 -6.06 2.46 -12.12
N PRO A 28 -6.95 3.45 -12.21
CA PRO A 28 -7.99 3.48 -13.23
C PRO A 28 -7.35 3.62 -14.62
N TYR A 29 -7.80 2.81 -15.58
CA TYR A 29 -7.33 2.82 -16.97
C TYR A 29 -8.35 3.48 -17.89
N TYR A 30 -7.91 4.53 -18.60
CA TYR A 30 -8.75 5.28 -19.54
C TYR A 30 -8.20 5.16 -20.97
N PRO A 31 -8.76 4.29 -21.83
CA PRO A 31 -8.37 4.28 -23.23
C PRO A 31 -8.67 5.65 -23.86
N ASN A 32 -7.66 6.26 -24.49
CA ASN A 32 -7.74 7.57 -25.13
C ASN A 32 -8.00 8.76 -24.17
N PHE A 33 -7.58 8.67 -22.90
CA PHE A 33 -7.59 9.78 -21.94
C PHE A 33 -8.97 10.43 -21.69
N SER A 34 -10.06 9.68 -21.86
CA SER A 34 -11.40 10.21 -21.62
C SER A 34 -11.75 10.18 -20.12
N ILE A 35 -11.15 11.08 -19.34
CA ILE A 35 -11.34 11.19 -17.88
C ILE A 35 -12.79 11.50 -17.45
N ASN A 36 -13.65 11.93 -18.39
CA ASN A 36 -15.07 12.19 -18.16
C ASN A 36 -15.95 10.93 -18.27
N LYS A 37 -15.36 9.79 -18.65
CA LYS A 37 -16.04 8.48 -18.71
C LYS A 37 -15.55 7.60 -17.58
N PRO A 38 -16.33 6.61 -17.12
CA PRO A 38 -15.82 5.63 -16.17
C PRO A 38 -14.60 4.90 -16.76
N PRO A 39 -13.62 4.51 -15.93
CA PRO A 39 -12.46 3.77 -16.40
C PRO A 39 -12.88 2.43 -16.99
N LYS A 40 -12.16 1.97 -18.02
CA LYS A 40 -12.44 0.67 -18.67
C LYS A 40 -11.99 -0.50 -17.78
N ALA A 41 -10.98 -0.28 -16.95
CA ALA A 41 -10.49 -1.22 -15.97
C ALA A 41 -9.91 -0.45 -14.78
N ILE A 42 -9.85 -1.09 -13.62
CA ILE A 42 -9.17 -0.56 -12.44
C ILE A 42 -8.22 -1.65 -11.97
N GLU A 43 -6.93 -1.35 -11.91
CA GLU A 43 -5.93 -2.21 -11.28
C GLU A 43 -5.64 -1.68 -9.88
N MET A 44 -5.77 -2.55 -8.89
CA MET A 44 -5.39 -2.29 -7.51
C MET A 44 -4.18 -3.18 -7.22
N LEU A 45 -3.03 -2.56 -6.95
CA LEU A 45 -1.75 -3.28 -6.85
C LEU A 45 -1.06 -3.00 -5.53
N PHE A 46 -0.49 -4.03 -4.92
CA PHE A 46 0.36 -3.92 -3.75
C PHE A 46 1.80 -4.28 -4.10
N PHE A 47 2.69 -3.29 -4.01
CA PHE A 47 4.13 -3.39 -4.26
C PHE A 47 4.86 -3.55 -2.93
N THR A 48 5.63 -4.62 -2.77
CA THR A 48 6.32 -4.91 -1.50
C THR A 48 7.70 -5.51 -1.73
N LYS A 49 8.56 -5.46 -0.70
CA LYS A 49 9.85 -6.16 -0.66
C LYS A 49 9.74 -7.60 -0.18
N SER A 50 8.64 -7.95 0.49
CA SER A 50 8.48 -9.24 1.14
C SER A 50 7.56 -10.14 0.33
N LYS A 51 7.95 -11.40 0.15
CA LYS A 51 7.07 -12.39 -0.49
C LYS A 51 5.93 -12.73 0.47
N LEU A 52 4.69 -12.64 0.00
CA LEU A 52 3.52 -13.01 0.78
C LEU A 52 3.39 -14.52 0.82
N LYS A 53 3.13 -15.07 2.01
CA LYS A 53 2.95 -16.50 2.25
C LYS A 53 1.50 -16.90 2.52
N GLN A 54 0.64 -15.90 2.77
CA GLN A 54 -0.76 -16.05 3.08
C GLN A 54 -1.51 -14.79 2.65
N PRO A 55 -2.85 -14.85 2.47
CA PRO A 55 -3.66 -13.67 2.29
C PRO A 55 -3.49 -12.66 3.42
N ILE A 56 -3.50 -11.37 3.07
CA ILE A 56 -3.32 -10.28 4.04
C ILE A 56 -4.35 -9.18 3.85
N THR A 57 -4.64 -8.44 4.92
CA THR A 57 -5.43 -7.21 4.89
C THR A 57 -4.53 -6.04 5.21
N LEU A 58 -4.63 -4.98 4.42
CA LEU A 58 -3.78 -3.78 4.53
C LEU A 58 -4.64 -2.54 4.79
N SER A 59 -4.07 -1.62 5.56
CA SER A 59 -4.42 -0.20 5.54
C SER A 59 -3.38 0.54 4.69
N PHE A 60 -3.83 1.52 3.93
CA PHE A 60 -2.97 2.45 3.20
C PHE A 60 -3.17 3.86 3.72
N PHE A 61 -2.22 4.76 3.48
CA PHE A 61 -2.23 6.07 4.14
C PHE A 61 -2.14 7.21 3.14
N ARG A 62 -3.09 8.14 3.23
CA ARG A 62 -2.88 9.46 2.63
C ARG A 62 -1.93 10.24 3.53
N THR A 63 -0.84 10.72 2.94
CA THR A 63 0.13 11.57 3.63
C THR A 63 -0.47 12.96 3.81
N VAL A 64 -0.61 13.42 5.05
CA VAL A 64 -1.03 14.80 5.37
C VAL A 64 0.19 15.67 5.58
N ASP A 65 1.15 15.17 6.36
CA ASP A 65 2.48 15.75 6.52
C ASP A 65 3.54 14.64 6.64
N ARG A 66 4.78 14.99 7.01
CA ARG A 66 5.91 14.06 7.12
C ARG A 66 5.64 12.82 8.00
N GLU A 67 4.89 13.00 9.09
CA GLU A 67 4.63 11.97 10.11
C GLU A 67 3.13 11.83 10.48
N THR A 68 2.26 12.66 9.90
CA THR A 68 0.81 12.61 10.04
C THR A 68 0.18 11.95 8.84
N PHE A 69 -0.62 10.93 9.12
CA PHE A 69 -1.23 10.08 8.12
C PHE A 69 -2.73 9.94 8.35
N ASP A 70 -3.48 9.97 7.26
CA ASP A 70 -4.91 9.68 7.23
C ASP A 70 -5.09 8.25 6.67
N PRO A 71 -5.35 7.25 7.53
CA PRO A 71 -5.42 5.86 7.11
C PRO A 71 -6.73 5.57 6.37
N ALA A 72 -6.63 4.82 5.29
CA ALA A 72 -7.73 4.22 4.57
C ALA A 72 -7.74 2.71 4.83
N CYS A 73 -8.87 2.23 5.36
CA CYS A 73 -9.12 0.81 5.58
C CYS A 73 -10.34 0.38 4.76
N CYS A 74 -10.34 -0.78 4.11
CA CYS A 74 -9.21 -1.71 3.96
C CYS A 74 -9.17 -2.30 2.57
N ILE A 75 -7.97 -2.71 2.17
CA ILE A 75 -7.77 -3.55 1.00
C ILE A 75 -7.24 -4.91 1.45
N GLU A 76 -7.38 -5.91 0.61
CA GLU A 76 -6.83 -7.24 0.85
C GLU A 76 -6.09 -7.76 -0.38
N VAL A 77 -5.09 -8.59 -0.14
CA VAL A 77 -4.42 -9.40 -1.16
C VAL A 77 -4.76 -10.84 -0.87
N VAL A 78 -5.63 -11.43 -1.69
CA VAL A 78 -6.04 -12.83 -1.58
C VAL A 78 -5.31 -13.71 -2.60
N ASP A 79 -5.11 -13.20 -3.81
CA ASP A 79 -4.32 -13.85 -4.85
C ASP A 79 -2.83 -13.60 -4.62
N LEU A 80 -2.09 -14.66 -4.27
CA LEU A 80 -0.65 -14.62 -4.01
C LEU A 80 0.19 -14.85 -5.28
N ASN A 81 -0.44 -14.91 -6.46
CA ASN A 81 0.28 -14.92 -7.71
C ASN A 81 0.86 -13.52 -7.99
N GLN A 82 2.15 -13.49 -8.31
CA GLN A 82 2.81 -12.23 -8.62
C GLN A 82 2.36 -11.69 -9.97
N VAL A 83 2.17 -10.38 -10.02
CA VAL A 83 1.88 -9.65 -11.25
C VAL A 83 3.17 -9.45 -12.03
N ALA A 84 3.21 -9.95 -13.26
CA ALA A 84 4.28 -9.63 -14.20
C ALA A 84 4.13 -8.18 -14.68
N VAL A 85 4.86 -7.25 -14.03
CA VAL A 85 4.78 -5.80 -14.32
C VAL A 85 4.97 -5.51 -15.82
N ASN A 86 5.88 -6.19 -16.50
CA ASN A 86 6.11 -5.99 -17.93
C ASN A 86 4.89 -6.35 -18.80
N GLU A 87 4.11 -7.36 -18.43
CA GLU A 87 2.88 -7.73 -19.13
C GLU A 87 1.79 -6.69 -18.88
N LEU A 88 1.70 -6.20 -17.64
CA LEU A 88 0.78 -5.13 -17.26
C LEU A 88 1.06 -3.84 -18.05
N LEU A 89 2.33 -3.45 -18.15
CA LEU A 89 2.76 -2.28 -18.92
C LEU A 89 2.46 -2.44 -20.42
N LYS A 90 2.58 -3.66 -20.98
CA LYS A 90 2.19 -3.93 -22.37
C LYS A 90 0.67 -3.83 -22.55
N LYS A 91 -0.10 -4.40 -21.62
CA LYS A 91 -1.58 -4.41 -21.66
C LYS A 91 -2.17 -3.00 -21.65
N TYR A 92 -1.57 -2.09 -20.88
CA TYR A 92 -2.06 -0.72 -20.71
C TYR A 92 -1.16 0.35 -21.37
N ALA A 93 -0.37 -0.03 -22.39
CA ALA A 93 0.62 0.85 -23.02
C ALA A 93 0.06 2.15 -23.63
N ALA A 94 -1.25 2.22 -23.88
CA ALA A 94 -1.92 3.40 -24.42
C ALA A 94 -2.22 4.50 -23.39
N ASP A 95 -2.06 4.22 -22.09
CA ASP A 95 -2.32 5.16 -20.99
C ASP A 95 -0.98 5.53 -20.35
N THR A 96 -0.41 6.67 -20.79
CA THR A 96 0.94 7.08 -20.38
C THR A 96 1.01 7.35 -18.88
N ASP A 97 -0.06 7.89 -18.29
CA ASP A 97 -0.12 8.21 -16.87
C ASP A 97 -0.09 6.92 -16.04
N PHE A 98 -0.83 5.91 -16.45
CA PHE A 98 -0.78 4.56 -15.85
C PHE A 98 0.65 3.99 -15.90
N ILE A 99 1.29 4.08 -17.07
CA ILE A 99 2.64 3.56 -17.29
C ILE A 99 3.67 4.29 -16.44
N ASP A 100 3.58 5.62 -16.39
CA ASP A 100 4.52 6.48 -15.67
C ASP A 100 4.41 6.28 -14.15
N LEU A 101 3.19 6.11 -13.63
CA LEU A 101 2.98 5.81 -12.22
C LEU A 101 3.64 4.48 -11.86
N ILE A 102 3.36 3.39 -12.58
CA ILE A 102 3.93 2.06 -12.29
C ILE A 102 5.46 2.07 -12.43
N LYS A 103 5.99 2.65 -13.50
CA LYS A 103 7.45 2.75 -13.68
C LYS A 103 8.11 3.64 -12.63
N GLY A 104 7.39 4.63 -12.11
CA GLY A 104 7.86 5.55 -11.09
C GLY A 104 8.03 4.91 -9.71
N ILE A 105 7.21 3.91 -9.37
CA ILE A 105 7.32 3.16 -8.11
C ILE A 105 8.63 2.37 -8.11
N LYS A 106 9.44 2.50 -7.04
CA LYS A 106 10.73 1.81 -6.85
C LYS A 106 10.83 1.21 -5.45
N GLY A 107 11.77 0.29 -5.30
CA GLY A 107 12.09 -0.35 -4.03
C GLY A 107 11.29 -1.62 -3.75
N TYR A 108 10.41 -2.06 -4.65
CA TYR A 108 9.70 -3.33 -4.52
C TYR A 108 10.47 -4.50 -5.15
N GLN A 109 10.14 -5.72 -4.73
CA GLN A 109 10.58 -6.98 -5.36
C GLN A 109 9.39 -7.81 -5.85
N PHE A 110 8.22 -7.61 -5.24
CA PHE A 110 7.01 -8.37 -5.51
C PHE A 110 5.84 -7.41 -5.75
N VAL A 111 4.92 -7.81 -6.62
CA VAL A 111 3.68 -7.07 -6.91
C VAL A 111 2.53 -8.05 -6.88
N TYR A 112 1.46 -7.72 -6.18
CA TYR A 112 0.24 -8.53 -6.07
C TYR A 112 -0.98 -7.70 -6.44
N ARG A 113 -2.04 -8.37 -6.93
CA ARG A 113 -3.34 -7.71 -7.06
C ARG A 113 -4.00 -7.60 -5.69
N ALA A 114 -4.56 -6.44 -5.42
CA ALA A 114 -5.35 -6.16 -4.25
C ALA A 114 -6.82 -5.91 -4.64
N GLN A 115 -7.70 -5.96 -3.67
CA GLN A 115 -9.12 -5.61 -3.82
C GLN A 115 -9.63 -4.94 -2.55
N VAL A 116 -10.78 -4.26 -2.64
CA VAL A 116 -11.43 -3.67 -1.46
C VAL A 116 -11.87 -4.78 -0.51
N PHE A 117 -11.48 -4.67 0.76
CA PHE A 117 -11.86 -5.61 1.80
C PHE A 117 -13.29 -5.33 2.27
N GLY A 118 -14.22 -6.17 1.84
CA GLY A 118 -15.62 -6.18 2.29
C GLY A 118 -16.40 -4.89 2.01
N VAL A 119 -17.57 -4.77 2.64
CA VAL A 119 -18.50 -3.62 2.52
C VAL A 119 -18.42 -2.83 3.82
N GLY A 120 -17.66 -1.73 3.86
CA GLY A 120 -17.55 -0.96 5.12
C GLY A 120 -16.33 -0.04 5.26
N GLY A 121 -15.72 0.39 4.16
CA GLY A 121 -14.58 1.31 4.19
C GLY A 121 -14.80 2.54 5.06
N ASN A 122 -13.73 3.03 5.70
CA ASN A 122 -13.79 4.29 6.44
C ASN A 122 -13.94 5.50 5.49
N LYS A 123 -14.15 6.70 6.05
CA LYS A 123 -14.37 7.93 5.27
C LYS A 123 -13.26 8.16 4.24
N THR A 124 -12.02 7.94 4.64
CA THR A 124 -10.82 8.12 3.80
C THR A 124 -10.78 7.13 2.65
N GLN A 125 -11.08 5.84 2.89
CA GLN A 125 -11.17 4.87 1.80
C GLN A 125 -12.26 5.25 0.80
N LYS A 126 -13.44 5.66 1.28
CA LYS A 126 -14.55 6.09 0.40
C LYS A 126 -14.14 7.32 -0.43
N LEU A 127 -13.49 8.29 0.19
CA LEU A 127 -12.99 9.48 -0.50
C LEU A 127 -12.00 9.11 -1.61
N LEU A 128 -11.03 8.25 -1.31
CA LEU A 128 -9.95 7.92 -2.25
C LEU A 128 -10.37 6.96 -3.36
N LEU A 129 -11.18 5.94 -3.07
CA LEU A 129 -11.51 4.89 -4.04
C LEU A 129 -12.84 5.11 -4.78
N ILE A 130 -13.82 5.77 -4.16
CA ILE A 130 -15.16 5.93 -4.73
C ILE A 130 -15.29 7.31 -5.39
N ASN A 131 -14.72 8.35 -4.77
CA ASN A 131 -14.81 9.72 -5.27
C ASN A 131 -13.55 10.17 -6.02
N GLY A 132 -12.45 9.42 -5.93
CA GLY A 132 -11.17 9.72 -6.58
C GLY A 132 -11.11 9.15 -7.99
N ALA A 133 -11.31 9.98 -9.00
CA ALA A 133 -11.05 9.61 -10.40
C ALA A 133 -9.56 9.57 -10.74
N SER A 134 -8.69 10.04 -9.83
CA SER A 134 -7.24 10.09 -10.00
C SER A 134 -6.57 8.79 -9.58
N GLN A 135 -5.57 8.38 -10.37
CA GLN A 135 -4.63 7.34 -9.97
C GLN A 135 -3.73 7.82 -8.82
N PHE A 136 -3.35 6.91 -7.93
CA PHE A 136 -2.46 7.23 -6.81
C PHE A 136 -1.63 6.03 -6.38
N ALA A 137 -0.55 6.29 -5.63
CA ALA A 137 0.29 5.30 -4.99
C ALA A 137 0.68 5.77 -3.58
N MET A 138 0.20 5.06 -2.57
CA MET A 138 0.29 5.44 -1.16
C MET A 138 0.99 4.36 -0.33
N PRO A 139 1.65 4.69 0.79
CA PRO A 139 2.24 3.68 1.67
C PRO A 139 1.14 2.81 2.27
N ALA A 140 1.42 1.52 2.45
CA ALA A 140 0.49 0.55 3.02
C ALA A 140 1.19 -0.42 3.99
N VAL A 141 0.44 -0.90 4.98
CA VAL A 141 0.90 -1.82 6.02
C VAL A 141 -0.16 -2.89 6.31
N GLU A 142 0.28 -4.09 6.64
CA GLU A 142 -0.53 -5.23 7.07
C GLU A 142 -1.12 -5.00 8.48
N MET A 143 -2.09 -4.11 8.53
CA MET A 143 -2.84 -3.73 9.73
C MET A 143 -4.21 -3.27 9.31
N GLN A 144 -5.24 -3.54 10.12
CA GLN A 144 -6.55 -2.92 9.97
C GLN A 144 -6.65 -1.70 10.87
N ILE A 145 -6.34 -0.52 10.33
CA ILE A 145 -6.42 0.74 11.08
C ILE A 145 -7.72 1.45 10.74
N LYS A 146 -8.61 1.56 11.72
CA LYS A 146 -9.95 2.15 11.56
C LYS A 146 -10.09 3.54 12.19
N THR A 147 -9.01 4.12 12.70
CA THR A 147 -8.99 5.48 13.24
C THR A 147 -9.03 6.49 12.10
N ASP A 148 -9.44 7.73 12.37
CA ASP A 148 -9.55 8.76 11.32
C ASP A 148 -8.23 9.51 11.06
N MET A 149 -7.27 9.47 11.99
CA MET A 149 -5.98 10.12 11.83
C MET A 149 -4.93 9.45 12.72
N ILE A 150 -3.67 9.51 12.29
CA ILE A 150 -2.52 9.04 13.06
C ILE A 150 -1.54 10.22 13.19
N MET A 151 -1.42 10.75 14.41
CA MET A 151 -0.50 11.85 14.74
C MET A 151 0.78 11.41 15.46
N HIS A 152 0.87 10.12 15.82
CA HIS A 152 1.99 9.60 16.61
C HIS A 152 2.55 8.33 15.96
N ASN A 153 3.80 8.43 15.54
CA ASN A 153 4.63 7.34 15.06
C ASN A 153 5.37 6.76 16.29
N PRO A 154 5.35 5.45 16.55
CA PRO A 154 5.09 4.34 15.64
C PRO A 154 3.62 3.91 15.49
N LEU A 155 3.31 3.31 14.35
CA LEU A 155 2.10 2.51 14.13
C LEU A 155 2.22 1.21 14.94
N VAL A 156 1.24 0.92 15.81
CA VAL A 156 1.26 -0.27 16.69
C VAL A 156 0.07 -1.17 16.35
N SER A 157 0.34 -2.39 15.88
CA SER A 157 -0.70 -3.42 15.59
C SER A 157 -0.42 -4.79 16.21
N SER A 158 0.78 -5.02 16.71
CA SER A 158 1.31 -6.32 17.10
C SER A 158 2.64 -6.08 17.88
N PRO A 159 3.37 -7.08 18.41
CA PRO A 159 4.58 -6.79 19.21
C PRO A 159 5.69 -6.08 18.40
N VAL A 160 5.53 -5.98 17.08
CA VAL A 160 6.42 -5.26 16.18
C VAL A 160 5.84 -3.88 15.88
N SER A 161 6.57 -2.83 16.27
CA SER A 161 6.25 -1.45 15.89
C SER A 161 6.65 -1.20 14.44
N VAL A 162 5.76 -0.53 13.69
CA VAL A 162 6.05 -0.07 12.33
C VAL A 162 6.22 1.44 12.35
N LYS A 163 7.42 1.93 12.02
CA LYS A 163 7.65 3.38 11.85
C LYS A 163 7.48 3.75 10.38
N LEU A 164 6.59 4.68 10.04
CA LEU A 164 6.45 5.21 8.68
C LEU A 164 6.90 6.68 8.62
N VAL A 165 7.80 7.02 7.70
CA VAL A 165 8.21 8.41 7.44
C VAL A 165 8.05 8.70 5.96
N ALA A 166 7.33 9.77 5.62
CA ALA A 166 7.22 10.28 4.25
C ALA A 166 8.15 11.48 4.06
N ASN A 167 8.98 11.49 3.02
CA ASN A 167 9.80 12.66 2.68
C ASN A 167 9.54 13.08 1.23
N PHE A 168 9.41 14.38 1.02
CA PHE A 168 9.25 14.99 -0.29
C PHE A 168 10.59 15.63 -0.66
N LYS A 169 11.28 15.10 -1.67
CA LYS A 169 12.60 15.55 -2.23
C LYS A 169 13.82 14.69 -1.84
N LYS A 170 14.52 14.24 -2.88
CA LYS A 170 15.94 13.84 -2.85
C LYS A 170 16.59 14.26 -4.16
N GLY A 171 17.37 15.35 -4.16
CA GLY A 171 18.02 15.89 -5.36
C GLY A 171 17.10 16.78 -6.23
N ASN A 172 17.30 16.72 -7.57
CA ASN A 172 16.61 17.57 -8.56
C ASN A 172 15.25 17.04 -9.05
N ILE A 173 14.80 15.86 -8.57
CA ILE A 173 13.53 15.25 -8.99
C ILE A 173 12.58 15.21 -7.79
N TRP A 174 11.38 15.75 -7.95
CA TRP A 174 10.33 15.66 -6.95
C TRP A 174 9.75 14.24 -6.91
N ARG A 175 9.91 13.57 -5.77
CA ARG A 175 9.41 12.23 -5.47
C ARG A 175 9.00 12.17 -4.01
N GLU A 176 8.05 11.30 -3.73
CA GLU A 176 7.72 10.92 -2.36
C GLU A 176 8.50 9.66 -2.00
N PHE A 177 9.12 9.67 -0.83
CA PHE A 177 9.89 8.57 -0.29
C PHE A 177 9.22 8.07 0.98
N TYR A 178 8.86 6.79 0.99
CA TYR A 178 8.29 6.12 2.16
C TYR A 178 9.34 5.20 2.76
N SER A 179 9.64 5.41 4.04
CA SER A 179 10.55 4.57 4.81
C SER A 179 9.76 3.88 5.90
N PHE A 180 9.63 2.56 5.81
CA PHE A 180 9.08 1.74 6.88
C PHE A 180 10.21 1.12 7.72
N THR A 181 10.13 1.18 9.05
CA THR A 181 11.00 0.38 9.93
C THR A 181 10.15 -0.67 10.62
N VAL A 182 10.43 -1.94 10.36
CA VAL A 182 9.73 -3.11 10.91
C VAL A 182 10.76 -3.97 11.63
N GLY A 183 10.61 -4.16 12.95
CA GLY A 183 11.57 -4.98 13.72
C GLY A 183 13.02 -4.44 13.68
N GLY A 184 13.22 -3.14 13.43
CA GLY A 184 14.53 -2.53 13.21
C GLY A 184 15.05 -2.60 11.77
N VAL A 185 14.38 -3.33 10.88
CA VAL A 185 14.72 -3.44 9.46
C VAL A 185 14.04 -2.34 8.66
N LYS A 186 14.83 -1.62 7.86
CA LYS A 186 14.35 -0.50 7.04
C LYS A 186 13.92 -0.94 5.64
N ASN A 187 12.72 -0.54 5.24
CA ASN A 187 12.09 -0.82 3.96
C ASN A 187 11.75 0.50 3.25
N ASP A 188 12.67 0.95 2.39
CA ASP A 188 12.49 2.17 1.59
C ASP A 188 11.80 1.92 0.24
N PHE A 189 10.85 2.81 -0.10
CA PHE A 189 10.16 2.90 -1.38
C PHE A 189 10.22 4.35 -1.90
N SER A 190 10.12 4.52 -3.22
CA SER A 190 9.91 5.84 -3.83
C SER A 190 8.78 5.78 -4.84
N VAL A 191 7.92 6.78 -4.85
CA VAL A 191 6.83 6.92 -5.83
C VAL A 191 6.99 8.25 -6.58
N PRO A 192 6.50 8.37 -7.82
CA PRO A 192 6.50 9.66 -8.51
C PRO A 192 5.59 10.63 -7.75
N LEU A 193 5.90 11.93 -7.82
CA LEU A 193 5.05 12.95 -7.22
C LEU A 193 3.66 12.86 -7.83
N GLN A 194 2.65 12.76 -6.98
CA GLN A 194 1.25 12.72 -7.41
C GLN A 194 0.67 14.13 -7.28
N THR A 195 0.04 14.63 -8.34
CA THR A 195 -0.52 15.99 -8.39
C THR A 195 -1.96 16.07 -7.84
N GLY A 196 -2.49 15.03 -7.19
CA GLY A 196 -3.87 15.05 -6.70
C GLY A 196 -4.31 13.85 -5.85
N GLY A 197 -3.81 13.76 -4.62
CA GLY A 197 -4.31 12.87 -3.56
C GLY A 197 -4.63 13.63 -2.27
#